data_AF-A1DYK8-F1
#
_entry.id   AF-A1DYK8-F1
#
_cell.length_a   1.000
_cell.length_b   1.000
_cell.length_c   1.000
_cell.angle_alpha   90.00
_cell.angle_beta   90.00
_cell.angle_gamma   90.00
#
_symmetry.space_group_name_H-M   'P 1'
#
loop_
_entity.id
_entity.type
_entity.pdbx_description
1 polymer ?
#
loop_
_entity_poly.entity_id
_entity_poly.type
_entity_poly.pdbx_seq_one_letter_code
_entity_poly.pdbx_strand_id
1 'polypeptide(L)'
;ELLTRLRGKLPIIGICLGHQAIVEAYGGYVGQAGEILHGKASSIEHDGQAMFAGLANPLPVARYHSLVGSNVPAGLTINAHFNGMVMAVRHDADRVCGFQFHPESILTTQGARLLEQTLAWAQQKLEPTNTLQPILE
;
A
#
# COMPACT_ATOMS: atom_id res chain seq x y z
N GLU A 1 -18.35 0.07 2.59
CA GLU A 1 -19.29 -0.91 1.98
C GLU A 1 -18.72 -1.62 0.75
N LEU A 2 -18.32 -0.89 -0.31
CA LEU A 2 -17.78 -1.49 -1.53
C LEU A 2 -16.55 -2.40 -1.29
N LEU A 3 -15.56 -1.90 -0.53
CA LEU A 3 -14.35 -2.66 -0.18
C LEU A 3 -14.68 -3.97 0.54
N THR A 4 -15.62 -3.94 1.48
CA THR A 4 -16.09 -5.14 2.22
C THR A 4 -16.68 -6.20 1.29
N ARG A 5 -17.38 -5.79 0.23
CA ARG A 5 -18.03 -6.71 -0.71
C ARG A 5 -17.07 -7.29 -1.75
N LEU A 6 -15.96 -6.61 -2.04
CA LEU A 6 -15.07 -6.90 -3.16
C LEU A 6 -13.66 -7.38 -2.78
N ARG A 7 -13.18 -7.12 -1.55
CA ARG A 7 -11.88 -7.64 -1.09
C ARG A 7 -11.83 -9.16 -1.23
N GLY A 8 -10.72 -9.68 -1.76
CA GLY A 8 -10.56 -11.11 -2.07
C GLY A 8 -11.24 -11.61 -3.34
N LYS A 9 -11.99 -10.76 -4.07
CA LYS A 9 -12.62 -11.12 -5.36
C LYS A 9 -11.91 -10.52 -6.57
N LEU A 10 -11.35 -9.31 -6.41
CA LEU A 10 -10.50 -8.67 -7.39
C LEU A 10 -9.42 -7.83 -6.69
N PRO A 11 -8.32 -7.49 -7.39
CA PRO A 11 -7.31 -6.60 -6.85
C PRO A 11 -7.86 -5.19 -6.63
N ILE A 12 -7.41 -4.54 -5.56
CA ILE A 12 -7.85 -3.17 -5.21
C ILE A 12 -6.63 -2.32 -4.87
N ILE A 13 -6.51 -1.17 -5.53
CA ILE A 13 -5.46 -0.18 -5.29
C ILE A 13 -6.12 1.11 -4.80
N GLY A 14 -5.79 1.53 -3.57
CA GLY A 14 -6.31 2.77 -2.99
C GLY A 14 -5.25 3.87 -2.91
N ILE A 15 -5.57 5.08 -3.37
CA ILE A 15 -4.66 6.24 -3.28
C ILE A 15 -5.29 7.26 -2.34
N CYS A 16 -4.49 7.83 -1.42
CA CYS A 16 -4.90 8.86 -0.47
C CYS A 16 -6.13 8.43 0.37
N LEU A 17 -7.31 9.01 0.13
CA LEU A 17 -8.55 8.60 0.81
C LEU A 17 -8.91 7.12 0.53
N GLY A 18 -8.55 6.60 -0.65
CA GLY A 18 -8.70 5.18 -0.95
C GLY A 18 -7.81 4.29 -0.07
N HIS A 19 -6.60 4.73 0.26
CA HIS A 19 -5.74 4.03 1.22
C HIS A 19 -6.37 4.02 2.62
N GLN A 20 -6.92 5.16 3.06
CA GLN A 20 -7.61 5.27 4.35
C GLN A 20 -8.83 4.34 4.43
N ALA A 21 -9.64 4.29 3.38
CA ALA A 21 -10.77 3.38 3.29
C ALA A 21 -10.34 1.90 3.34
N ILE A 22 -9.19 1.55 2.74
CA ILE A 22 -8.60 0.21 2.87
C ILE A 22 -8.21 -0.08 4.31
N VAL A 23 -7.51 0.84 4.98
CA VAL A 23 -7.13 0.65 6.39
C VAL A 23 -8.36 0.41 7.26
N GLU A 24 -9.41 1.22 7.12
CA GLU A 24 -10.66 1.05 7.88
C GLU A 24 -11.40 -0.26 7.54
N ALA A 25 -11.46 -0.63 6.26
CA ALA A 25 -12.12 -1.87 5.81
C ALA A 25 -11.46 -3.16 6.34
N TYR A 26 -10.23 -3.06 6.83
CA TYR A 26 -9.51 -4.16 7.48
C TYR A 26 -9.51 -4.06 9.01
N GLY A 27 -10.14 -3.01 9.58
CA GLY A 27 -10.26 -2.80 11.03
C GLY A 27 -9.20 -1.87 11.63
N GLY A 28 -8.43 -1.14 10.83
CA GLY A 28 -7.51 -0.10 11.30
C GLY A 28 -8.22 1.23 11.60
N TYR A 29 -7.46 2.21 12.09
CA TYR A 29 -7.99 3.53 12.48
C TYR A 29 -7.34 4.67 11.69
N VAL A 30 -8.13 5.57 11.13
CA VAL A 30 -7.58 6.77 10.44
C VAL A 30 -7.70 7.96 11.37
N GLY A 31 -6.55 8.56 11.71
CA GLY A 31 -6.46 9.68 12.64
C GLY A 31 -5.90 10.94 11.99
N GLN A 32 -5.89 12.04 12.75
CA GLN A 32 -5.22 13.27 12.32
C GLN A 32 -3.71 13.05 12.23
N ALA A 33 -3.11 13.54 11.15
CA ALA A 33 -1.67 13.69 11.08
C ALA A 33 -1.27 14.82 12.03
N GLY A 34 -0.25 14.60 12.86
CA GLY A 34 0.26 15.63 13.77
C GLY A 34 0.74 16.91 13.08
N GLU A 35 0.90 16.87 11.75
CA GLU A 35 1.25 18.01 10.91
C GLU A 35 0.45 17.99 9.59
N ILE A 36 -0.12 19.14 9.21
CA ILE A 36 -0.78 19.33 7.90
C ILE A 36 0.30 19.71 6.88
N LEU A 37 0.47 18.90 5.83
CA LEU A 37 1.42 19.17 4.75
C LEU A 37 0.69 19.24 3.40
N HIS A 38 0.78 20.40 2.75
CA HIS A 38 0.30 20.63 1.38
C HIS A 38 1.47 20.91 0.45
N GLY A 39 1.59 20.14 -0.64
CA GLY A 39 2.46 20.47 -1.77
C GLY A 39 3.96 20.31 -1.51
N LYS A 40 4.36 19.41 -0.60
CA LYS A 40 5.78 19.08 -0.35
C LYS A 40 6.08 17.64 -0.74
N ALA A 41 7.28 17.43 -1.26
CA ALA A 41 7.87 16.10 -1.37
C ALA A 41 8.35 15.64 0.02
N SER A 42 8.13 14.37 0.34
CA SER A 42 8.71 13.71 1.51
C SER A 42 9.38 12.43 1.07
N SER A 43 10.57 12.16 1.60
CA SER A 43 11.31 10.93 1.31
C SER A 43 10.83 9.83 2.27
N ILE A 44 10.00 8.91 1.79
CA ILE A 44 9.45 7.80 2.59
C ILE A 44 10.41 6.60 2.57
N GLU A 45 10.43 5.82 3.64
CA GLU A 45 11.16 4.55 3.68
C GLU A 45 10.21 3.38 3.36
N HIS A 46 10.68 2.42 2.58
CA HIS A 46 9.89 1.24 2.18
C HIS A 46 10.64 -0.08 2.34
N ASP A 47 9.91 -1.20 2.30
CA ASP A 47 10.47 -2.55 2.47
C ASP A 47 11.30 -3.04 1.26
N GLY A 48 11.21 -2.34 0.13
CA GLY A 48 11.94 -2.67 -1.10
C GLY A 48 11.41 -3.92 -1.80
N GLN A 49 10.21 -4.38 -1.45
CA GLN A 49 9.58 -5.59 -1.97
C GLN A 49 8.38 -5.25 -2.84
N ALA A 50 7.91 -6.23 -3.62
CA ALA A 50 6.72 -6.11 -4.46
C ALA A 50 6.75 -4.84 -5.33
N MET A 51 5.77 -3.95 -5.16
CA MET A 51 5.66 -2.69 -5.92
C MET A 51 6.82 -1.72 -5.67
N PHE A 52 7.56 -1.86 -4.57
CA PHE A 52 8.70 -1.00 -4.25
C PHE A 52 10.05 -1.57 -4.72
N ALA A 53 10.07 -2.75 -5.35
CA ALA A 53 11.30 -3.40 -5.77
C ALA A 53 12.10 -2.55 -6.77
N GLY A 54 13.33 -2.22 -6.41
CA GLY A 54 14.25 -1.44 -7.26
C GLY A 54 13.91 0.05 -7.38
N LEU A 55 13.05 0.59 -6.52
CA LEU A 55 12.85 2.03 -6.37
C LEU A 55 13.86 2.62 -5.37
N ALA A 56 14.09 3.94 -5.43
CA ALA A 56 14.97 4.62 -4.49
C ALA A 56 14.44 4.50 -3.06
N ASN A 57 15.33 4.23 -2.09
CA ASN A 57 14.96 4.14 -0.67
C ASN A 57 15.91 5.04 0.13
N PRO A 58 15.45 6.19 0.66
CA PRO A 58 14.05 6.62 0.70
C PRO A 58 13.52 7.17 -0.64
N LEU A 59 12.22 7.02 -0.88
CA LEU A 59 11.52 7.41 -2.11
C LEU A 59 10.87 8.80 -1.96
N PRO A 60 11.21 9.80 -2.78
CA PRO A 60 10.50 11.08 -2.79
C PRO A 60 9.06 10.95 -3.31
N VAL A 61 8.08 11.33 -2.50
CA VAL A 61 6.65 11.27 -2.86
C VAL A 61 5.90 12.55 -2.53
N ALA A 62 4.87 12.84 -3.32
CA ALA A 62 3.96 13.96 -3.11
C ALA A 62 2.95 13.68 -1.98
N ARG A 63 2.85 14.59 -1.01
CA ARG A 63 1.87 14.52 0.08
C ARG A 63 0.95 15.74 0.10
N TYR A 64 -0.35 15.49 0.30
CA TYR A 64 -1.40 16.52 0.33
C TYR A 64 -2.42 16.33 1.47
N HIS A 65 -2.09 15.56 2.52
CA HIS A 65 -3.09 15.07 3.49
C HIS A 65 -2.85 15.60 4.90
N SER A 66 -3.96 15.88 5.58
CA SER A 66 -4.06 16.23 7.00
C SER A 66 -4.38 15.02 7.90
N LEU A 67 -4.66 13.85 7.31
CA LEU A 67 -5.00 12.60 8.01
C LEU A 67 -4.05 11.48 7.57
N VAL A 68 -3.76 10.54 8.46
CA VAL A 68 -2.92 9.36 8.20
C VAL A 68 -3.54 8.10 8.79
N GLY A 69 -3.35 6.97 8.10
CA GLY A 69 -3.65 5.66 8.67
C GLY A 69 -2.80 5.40 9.91
N SER A 70 -3.45 4.92 10.97
CA SER A 70 -2.85 4.56 12.25
C SER A 70 -3.45 3.25 12.75
N ASN A 71 -2.79 2.57 13.68
CA ASN A 71 -3.30 1.30 14.23
C ASN A 71 -3.65 0.25 13.15
N VAL A 72 -2.72 -0.01 12.23
CA VAL A 72 -2.92 -0.97 11.13
C VAL A 72 -2.95 -2.40 11.69
N PRO A 73 -3.99 -3.20 11.38
CA PRO A 73 -4.15 -4.55 11.91
C PRO A 73 -3.13 -5.52 11.32
N ALA A 74 -2.82 -6.61 12.04
CA ALA A 74 -1.78 -7.57 11.68
C ALA A 74 -1.94 -8.23 10.29
N GLY A 75 -3.15 -8.23 9.71
CA GLY A 75 -3.39 -8.73 8.36
C GLY A 75 -2.89 -7.80 7.24
N LEU A 76 -2.64 -6.51 7.52
CA LEU A 76 -2.10 -5.56 6.56
C LEU A 76 -0.61 -5.36 6.81
N THR A 77 0.21 -5.74 5.84
CA THR A 77 1.64 -5.45 5.88
C THR A 77 1.84 -3.95 5.63
N ILE A 78 2.44 -3.25 6.59
CA ILE A 78 2.96 -1.89 6.37
C ILE A 78 4.25 -2.01 5.57
N ASN A 79 4.24 -1.56 4.32
CA ASN A 79 5.38 -1.67 3.41
C ASN A 79 6.02 -0.33 3.04
N ALA A 80 5.50 0.80 3.55
CA ALA A 80 6.22 2.07 3.58
C ALA A 80 5.79 2.96 4.75
N HIS A 81 6.70 3.79 5.26
CA HIS A 81 6.48 4.70 6.38
C HIS A 81 7.31 5.99 6.27
N PHE A 82 6.94 7.01 7.06
CA PHE A 82 7.69 8.27 7.18
C PHE A 82 7.47 8.88 8.56
N ASN A 83 8.52 9.07 9.36
CA ASN A 83 8.43 9.62 10.72
C ASN A 83 7.32 8.96 11.59
N GLY A 84 7.22 7.63 11.54
CA GLY A 84 6.19 6.85 12.24
C GLY A 84 4.79 6.87 11.61
N MET A 85 4.56 7.63 10.54
CA MET A 85 3.31 7.59 9.77
C MET A 85 3.33 6.46 8.75
N VAL A 86 2.20 5.75 8.62
CA VAL A 86 2.02 4.72 7.60
C VAL A 86 1.84 5.39 6.23
N MET A 87 2.71 5.04 5.28
CA MET A 87 2.71 5.62 3.93
C MET A 87 2.24 4.63 2.86
N ALA A 88 2.40 3.33 3.09
CA ALA A 88 1.82 2.30 2.25
C ALA A 88 1.45 1.05 3.05
N VAL A 89 0.42 0.34 2.59
CA VAL A 89 0.04 -0.98 3.08
C VAL A 89 -0.23 -1.94 1.92
N ARG A 90 -0.05 -3.24 2.16
CA ARG A 90 -0.48 -4.31 1.25
C ARG A 90 -1.01 -5.53 1.99
N HIS A 91 -1.92 -6.24 1.34
CA HIS A 91 -2.44 -7.52 1.75
C HIS A 91 -2.32 -8.49 0.57
N ASP A 92 -1.39 -9.44 0.69
CA ASP A 92 -0.99 -10.30 -0.44
C ASP A 92 -2.07 -11.30 -0.84
N ALA A 93 -2.84 -11.88 0.08
CA ALA A 93 -3.88 -12.84 -0.30
C ALA A 93 -5.03 -12.14 -1.06
N ASP A 94 -5.55 -11.04 -0.53
CA ASP A 94 -6.62 -10.28 -1.19
C ASP A 94 -6.17 -9.46 -2.42
N ARG A 95 -4.85 -9.38 -2.73
CA ARG A 95 -4.26 -8.47 -3.75
C ARG A 95 -4.72 -7.02 -3.58
N VAL A 96 -4.73 -6.55 -2.33
CA VAL A 96 -5.11 -5.18 -1.98
C VAL A 96 -3.89 -4.39 -1.54
N CYS A 97 -3.73 -3.16 -2.01
CA CYS A 97 -2.72 -2.25 -1.50
C CYS A 97 -3.24 -0.81 -1.46
N GLY A 98 -2.61 0.01 -0.63
CA GLY A 98 -2.92 1.43 -0.58
C GLY A 98 -1.68 2.30 -0.40
N PHE A 99 -1.65 3.44 -1.06
CA PHE A 99 -0.65 4.48 -0.89
C PHE A 99 -1.27 5.70 -0.26
N GLN A 100 -0.74 6.15 0.88
CA GLN A 100 -1.20 7.39 1.50
C GLN A 100 -0.83 8.60 0.64
N PHE A 101 0.26 8.53 -0.11
CA PHE A 101 0.76 9.57 -1.01
C PHE A 101 0.20 9.45 -2.44
N HIS A 102 0.52 10.43 -3.28
CA HIS A 102 0.01 10.54 -4.65
C HIS A 102 1.08 10.13 -5.68
N PRO A 103 1.10 8.86 -6.15
CA PRO A 103 2.05 8.42 -7.18
C PRO A 103 1.81 9.06 -8.55
N GLU A 104 0.64 9.66 -8.78
CA GLU A 104 0.29 10.37 -10.01
C GLU A 104 0.82 11.81 -10.07
N SER A 105 1.26 12.37 -8.94
CA SER A 105 1.76 13.75 -8.88
C SER A 105 3.16 13.88 -9.48
N ILE A 106 3.42 15.02 -10.14
CA ILE A 106 4.74 15.39 -10.67
C ILE A 106 5.85 15.39 -9.60
N LEU A 107 5.48 15.57 -8.33
CA LEU A 107 6.43 15.55 -7.20
C LEU A 107 6.86 14.13 -6.80
N THR A 108 6.21 13.09 -7.33
CA THR A 108 6.60 11.68 -7.14
C THR A 108 7.34 11.20 -8.39
N THR A 109 8.65 11.44 -8.45
CA THR A 109 9.45 11.28 -9.68
C THR A 109 9.47 9.85 -10.25
N GLN A 110 9.36 8.83 -9.40
CA GLN A 110 9.25 7.42 -9.82
C GLN A 110 7.82 6.87 -9.72
N GLY A 111 6.82 7.74 -9.64
CA GLY A 111 5.43 7.37 -9.40
C GLY A 111 4.78 6.55 -10.52
N ALA A 112 5.09 6.85 -11.78
CA ALA A 112 4.64 6.06 -12.93
C ALA A 112 5.17 4.61 -12.86
N ARG A 113 6.48 4.45 -12.59
CA ARG A 113 7.11 3.14 -12.42
C ARG A 113 6.50 2.38 -11.23
N LEU A 114 6.27 3.05 -10.10
CA LEU A 114 5.59 2.47 -8.95
C LEU A 114 4.19 1.95 -9.33
N LEU A 115 3.39 2.73 -10.07
CA LEU A 115 2.05 2.31 -10.51
C LEU A 115 2.10 1.12 -11.48
N GLU A 116 3.03 1.11 -12.43
CA GLU A 116 3.23 -0.04 -13.33
C GLU A 116 3.57 -1.31 -12.55
N GLN A 117 4.52 -1.23 -11.62
CA GLN A 117 4.90 -2.36 -10.76
C GLN A 117 3.75 -2.81 -9.85
N THR A 118 2.94 -1.86 -9.37
CA THR A 118 1.75 -2.15 -8.56
C THR A 118 0.69 -2.90 -9.36
N LEU A 119 0.41 -2.46 -10.59
CA LEU A 119 -0.53 -3.13 -11.48
C LEU A 119 -0.06 -4.54 -11.83
N ALA A 120 1.24 -4.70 -12.13
CA ALA A 120 1.83 -6.01 -12.39
C ALA A 120 1.71 -6.94 -11.17
N TRP A 121 2.02 -6.46 -9.96
CA TRP A 121 1.86 -7.23 -8.72
C TRP A 121 0.40 -7.62 -8.44
N ALA A 122 -0.53 -6.70 -8.70
CA ALA A 122 -1.96 -6.90 -8.46
C ALA A 122 -2.56 -7.97 -9.38
N GLN A 123 -2.04 -8.10 -10.61
CA GLN A 123 -2.52 -9.04 -11.62
C GLN A 123 -1.88 -10.44 -11.53
N GLN A 124 -0.86 -10.62 -10.69
CA GLN A 124 -0.26 -11.93 -10.48
C GLN A 124 -1.32 -12.90 -9.95
N LYS A 125 -1.51 -14.02 -10.66
CA LYS A 125 -2.35 -15.12 -10.17
C LYS A 125 -1.72 -15.65 -8.89
N LEU A 126 -2.52 -15.78 -7.83
CA LEU A 126 -2.13 -16.61 -6.70
C LEU A 126 -2.11 -18.04 -7.21
N GLU A 127 -0.92 -18.58 -7.44
CA GLU A 127 -0.78 -20.02 -7.62
C GLU A 127 -1.31 -20.68 -6.34
N PRO A 128 -2.25 -21.63 -6.44
CA PRO A 128 -2.69 -22.37 -5.26
C PRO A 128 -1.48 -23.08 -4.67
N THR A 129 -1.19 -22.83 -3.39
CA THR A 129 -0.16 -23.55 -2.64
C THR A 129 -0.54 -25.02 -2.56
N ASN A 130 -0.19 -25.81 -3.55
CA ASN A 130 -0.39 -27.24 -3.55
C ASN A 130 0.80 -27.91 -2.86
N THR A 131 0.91 -27.75 -1.53
CA THR A 131 1.82 -28.55 -0.71
C THR A 131 1.07 -29.76 -0.16
N LEU A 132 0.85 -30.75 -1.03
CA LEU A 132 0.85 -32.14 -0.63
C LEU A 132 2.12 -32.75 -1.23
N GLN A 133 3.20 -32.81 -0.43
CA GLN A 133 4.31 -33.69 -0.74
C GLN A 133 3.79 -35.14 -0.69
N PRO A 134 4.05 -35.98 -1.70
CA PRO A 134 3.84 -37.41 -1.55
C PRO A 134 4.79 -37.91 -0.46
N ILE A 135 4.23 -38.56 0.56
CA ILE A 135 5.00 -39.44 1.45
C ILE A 135 5.52 -40.57 0.55
N LEU A 136 6.82 -40.59 0.29
CA LEU A 136 7.47 -41.71 -0.37
C LEU A 136 7.66 -42.82 0.68
N GLU A 137 7.07 -43.98 0.39
CA GLU A 137 7.43 -45.30 0.97
C GLU A 137 8.86 -45.70 0.57
#